data_AF-A0A350P2L1-F1
#
_entry.id   AF-A0A350P2L1-F1
#
_cell.length_a   1.000
_cell.length_b   1.000
_cell.length_c   1.000
_cell.angle_alpha   90.00
_cell.angle_beta   90.00
_cell.angle_gamma   90.00
#
_symmetry.space_group_name_H-M   'P 1'
#
loop_
_entity.id
_entity.type
_entity.pdbx_description
1 polymer ?
#
loop_
_entity_poly.entity_id
_entity_poly.type
_entity_poly.pdbx_seq_one_letter_code
_entity_poly.pdbx_strand_id
1 'polypeptide(L)'
;NGWPTPAGQYASWEHTLATVVHWVLIVSTLLMPISGLMGSVLGGHGLDVFGLEIFVPNFSVEDPEKTLPINYALSKLGSAIHFYLGYTLIAALVLHIAGALKHHLVDKDGTLKRMLGKQI
;
A
#
# COMPACT_ATOMS: atom_id res chain seq x y z
N ASN A 1 -15.39 -15.29 8.64
CA ASN A 1 -14.14 -14.82 7.97
C ASN A 1 -13.64 -13.45 8.48
N GLY A 2 -14.16 -12.89 9.58
CA GLY A 2 -13.68 -11.60 10.13
C GLY A 2 -14.06 -10.33 9.35
N TRP A 3 -14.47 -10.47 8.08
CA TRP A 3 -14.97 -9.35 7.26
C TRP A 3 -16.32 -8.81 7.74
N PRO A 4 -16.59 -7.50 7.59
CA PRO A 4 -17.87 -6.92 7.92
C PRO A 4 -19.01 -7.59 7.14
N THR A 5 -20.16 -7.72 7.78
CA THR A 5 -21.38 -8.11 7.08
C THR A 5 -21.76 -7.04 6.06
N PRO A 6 -22.20 -7.43 4.85
CA PRO A 6 -22.70 -6.49 3.85
C PRO A 6 -23.83 -5.61 4.40
N ALA A 7 -23.88 -4.34 4.01
CA ALA A 7 -24.93 -3.41 4.46
C ALA A 7 -26.26 -3.57 3.69
N GLY A 8 -26.25 -4.33 2.59
CA GLY A 8 -27.42 -4.62 1.77
C GLY A 8 -27.28 -5.95 1.04
N GLN A 9 -28.23 -6.23 0.14
CA GLN A 9 -28.14 -7.36 -0.78
C GLN A 9 -27.39 -6.93 -2.03
N TYR A 10 -26.20 -7.52 -2.25
CA TYR A 10 -25.35 -7.24 -3.40
C TYR A 10 -25.22 -8.47 -4.28
N ALA A 11 -24.79 -8.28 -5.53
CA ALA A 11 -24.48 -9.40 -6.38
C ALA A 11 -23.23 -10.16 -5.85
N SER A 12 -23.16 -11.47 -6.08
CA SER A 12 -22.04 -12.30 -5.58
C SER A 12 -20.66 -11.77 -6.02
N TRP A 13 -20.57 -11.19 -7.23
CA TRP A 13 -19.33 -10.61 -7.73
C TRP A 13 -18.90 -9.35 -6.98
N GLU A 14 -19.83 -8.54 -6.46
CA GLU A 14 -19.52 -7.35 -5.66
C GLU A 14 -18.90 -7.75 -4.32
N HIS A 15 -19.41 -8.83 -3.71
CA HIS A 15 -18.82 -9.38 -2.47
C HIS A 15 -17.41 -9.90 -2.68
N THR A 16 -17.18 -10.66 -3.77
CA THR A 16 -15.84 -11.16 -4.09
C THR A 16 -14.89 -10.00 -4.40
N LEU A 17 -15.31 -9.05 -5.22
CA LEU A 17 -14.50 -7.88 -5.58
C LEU A 17 -14.15 -7.05 -4.35
N ALA A 18 -15.12 -6.79 -3.46
CA ALA A 18 -14.86 -6.08 -2.21
C ALA A 18 -13.80 -6.81 -1.37
N THR A 19 -13.92 -8.13 -1.19
CA THR A 19 -12.96 -8.92 -0.41
C THR A 19 -11.56 -8.87 -1.03
N VAL A 20 -11.46 -9.02 -2.36
CA VAL A 20 -10.19 -8.94 -3.08
C VAL A 20 -9.55 -7.56 -2.94
N VAL A 21 -10.30 -6.49 -3.16
CA VAL A 21 -9.79 -5.11 -3.05
C VAL A 21 -9.27 -4.84 -1.64
N HIS A 22 -10.00 -5.25 -0.59
CA HIS A 22 -9.51 -5.04 0.76
C HIS A 22 -8.25 -5.85 1.07
N TRP A 23 -8.16 -7.11 0.63
CA TRP A 23 -6.92 -7.89 0.78
C TRP A 23 -5.75 -7.25 0.06
N VAL A 24 -5.95 -6.78 -1.18
CA VAL A 24 -4.92 -6.07 -1.94
C VAL A 24 -4.47 -4.82 -1.21
N LEU A 25 -5.39 -4.02 -0.66
CA LEU A 25 -5.06 -2.84 0.12
C LEU A 25 -4.26 -3.18 1.39
N ILE A 26 -4.70 -4.18 2.16
CA ILE A 26 -4.02 -4.59 3.40
C ILE A 26 -2.60 -5.09 3.10
N VAL A 27 -2.46 -6.00 2.15
CA VAL A 27 -1.16 -6.58 1.78
C VAL A 27 -0.24 -5.51 1.19
N SER A 28 -0.74 -4.67 0.28
CA SER A 28 0.06 -3.62 -0.34
C SER A 28 0.50 -2.57 0.67
N THR A 29 -0.35 -2.20 1.64
CA THR A 29 0.00 -1.24 2.70
C THR A 29 1.14 -1.76 3.57
N LEU A 30 1.20 -3.08 3.81
CA LEU A 30 2.30 -3.69 4.55
C LEU A 30 3.57 -3.84 3.70
N LEU A 31 3.44 -4.29 2.45
CA LEU A 31 4.60 -4.57 1.60
C LEU A 31 5.25 -3.31 1.01
N MET A 32 4.51 -2.22 0.84
CA MET A 32 5.04 -0.94 0.35
C MET A 32 6.20 -0.42 1.22
N PRO A 33 6.08 -0.23 2.54
CA PRO A 33 7.19 0.21 3.37
C PRO A 33 8.34 -0.81 3.40
N ILE A 34 8.04 -2.11 3.49
CA ILE A 34 9.07 -3.16 3.51
C ILE A 34 9.93 -3.13 2.23
N SER A 35 9.28 -3.05 1.07
CA SER A 35 9.98 -2.99 -0.22
C SER A 35 10.75 -1.69 -0.42
N GLY A 36 10.22 -0.56 0.07
CA GLY A 36 10.90 0.73 0.05
C GLY A 36 12.16 0.73 0.93
N LEU A 37 12.06 0.21 2.16
CA LEU A 37 13.19 0.01 3.06
C LEU A 37 14.26 -0.88 2.42
N MET A 38 13.85 -1.99 1.82
CA MET A 38 14.76 -2.90 1.13
C MET A 38 15.48 -2.21 -0.04
N GLY A 39 14.80 -1.38 -0.82
CA GLY A 39 15.40 -0.57 -1.88
C GLY A 39 16.39 0.47 -1.36
N SER A 40 16.00 1.25 -0.35
CA SER A 40 16.77 2.38 0.18
C SER A 40 18.01 1.92 0.95
N VAL A 41 17.81 1.09 1.98
CA VAL A 41 18.86 0.65 2.92
C VAL A 41 19.87 -0.22 2.19
N LEU A 42 19.43 -1.24 1.46
CA LEU A 42 20.35 -2.12 0.74
C LEU A 42 20.97 -1.46 -0.48
N GLY A 43 20.36 -0.38 -0.98
CA GLY A 43 20.92 0.48 -2.02
C GLY A 43 21.96 1.49 -1.50
N GLY A 44 22.19 1.54 -0.18
CA GLY A 44 23.16 2.44 0.43
C GLY A 44 22.69 3.90 0.55
N HIS A 45 21.42 4.20 0.33
CA HIS A 45 20.88 5.58 0.39
C HIS A 45 20.60 6.06 1.81
N GLY A 46 20.68 5.18 2.80
CA GLY A 46 20.27 5.46 4.18
C GLY A 46 18.74 5.55 4.33
N LEU A 47 18.30 6.01 5.50
CA LEU A 47 16.90 6.25 5.81
C LEU A 47 16.76 7.17 7.04
N ASP A 48 16.06 8.28 6.84
CA ASP A 48 15.66 9.18 7.92
C ASP A 48 14.16 9.05 8.19
N VAL A 49 13.78 8.95 9.45
CA VAL A 49 12.38 8.87 9.88
C VAL A 49 12.12 10.02 10.85
N PHE A 50 11.27 10.97 10.43
CA PHE A 50 10.98 12.19 11.18
C PHE A 50 12.23 13.01 11.56
N GLY A 51 13.26 13.00 10.70
CA GLY A 51 14.53 13.70 10.92
C GLY A 51 15.51 12.95 11.83
N LEU A 52 15.17 11.73 12.28
CA LEU A 52 16.09 10.83 12.96
C LEU A 52 16.73 9.89 11.94
N GLU A 53 18.06 9.90 11.86
CA GLU A 53 18.81 8.96 11.06
C GLU A 53 18.69 7.56 11.67
N ILE A 54 18.00 6.66 10.96
CA ILE A 54 17.82 5.25 11.38
C ILE A 54 18.86 4.37 10.71
N PHE A 55 19.17 4.67 9.44
CA PHE A 55 20.20 3.97 8.67
C PHE A 55 21.12 5.00 8.01
N VAL A 56 22.40 4.90 8.33
CA VAL A 56 23.45 5.75 7.75
C VAL A 56 23.57 5.47 6.25
N PRO A 57 23.65 6.51 5.39
CA PRO A 57 23.99 6.34 3.98
C PRO A 57 25.40 5.73 3.81
N ASN A 58 25.56 4.88 2.80
CA ASN A 58 26.84 4.26 2.46
C ASN A 58 27.39 4.87 1.17
N PHE A 59 28.05 6.02 1.26
CA PHE A 59 28.62 6.71 0.10
C PHE A 59 29.99 6.16 -0.31
N SER A 60 30.33 6.28 -1.59
CA SER A 60 31.66 5.94 -2.09
C SER A 60 32.69 6.97 -1.61
N VAL A 61 33.86 6.50 -1.20
CA VAL A 61 35.00 7.36 -0.83
C VAL A 61 35.58 8.06 -2.05
N GLU A 62 35.50 7.42 -3.22
CA GLU A 62 36.05 7.91 -4.48
C GLU A 62 35.11 8.91 -5.17
N ASP A 63 33.81 8.79 -4.92
CA ASP A 63 32.77 9.64 -5.48
C ASP A 63 31.62 9.81 -4.45
N PRO A 64 31.68 10.87 -3.62
CA PRO A 64 30.71 11.10 -2.55
C PRO A 64 29.25 11.28 -3.02
N GLU A 65 29.03 11.51 -4.32
CA GLU A 65 27.68 11.60 -4.90
C GLU A 65 27.05 10.22 -5.17
N LYS A 66 27.85 9.15 -5.12
CA LYS A 66 27.39 7.78 -5.38
C LYS A 66 27.25 6.97 -4.11
N THR A 67 26.17 6.21 -4.01
CA THR A 67 26.00 5.20 -2.98
C THR A 67 26.67 3.88 -3.39
N LEU A 68 27.21 3.18 -2.40
CA LEU A 68 27.70 1.82 -2.49
C LEU A 68 26.60 0.88 -1.97
N PRO A 69 25.94 0.10 -2.84
CA PRO A 69 24.89 -0.79 -2.41
C PRO A 69 25.45 -1.92 -1.54
N ILE A 70 24.83 -2.15 -0.38
CA ILE A 70 25.15 -3.28 0.51
C ILE A 70 24.76 -4.59 -0.19
N ASN A 71 23.61 -4.59 -0.87
CA ASN A 71 23.19 -5.70 -1.72
C ASN A 71 22.41 -5.18 -2.93
N TYR A 72 23.07 -5.15 -4.08
CA TYR A 72 22.51 -4.63 -5.32
C TYR A 72 21.26 -5.41 -5.77
N ALA A 73 21.29 -6.74 -5.70
CA ALA A 73 20.20 -7.57 -6.19
C ALA A 73 18.91 -7.36 -5.39
N LEU A 74 18.99 -7.39 -4.06
CA LEU A 74 17.83 -7.14 -3.20
C LEU A 74 17.37 -5.69 -3.25
N SER A 75 18.28 -4.72 -3.37
CA SER A 75 17.90 -3.31 -3.56
C SER A 75 17.06 -3.13 -4.82
N LYS A 76 17.51 -3.67 -5.96
CA LYS A 76 16.77 -3.61 -7.24
C LYS A 76 15.43 -4.33 -7.15
N LEU A 77 15.38 -5.49 -6.50
CA LEU A 77 14.13 -6.21 -6.26
C LEU A 77 13.16 -5.37 -5.42
N GLY A 78 13.63 -4.76 -4.33
CA GLY A 78 12.84 -3.91 -3.45
C GLY A 78 12.27 -2.70 -4.18
N SER A 79 13.11 -1.97 -4.92
CA SER A 79 12.67 -0.85 -5.74
C SER A 79 11.65 -1.25 -6.80
N ALA A 80 11.82 -2.40 -7.46
CA ALA A 80 10.87 -2.89 -8.46
C ALA A 80 9.52 -3.26 -7.81
N ILE A 81 9.53 -4.01 -6.71
CA ILE A 81 8.33 -4.36 -5.95
C ILE A 81 7.62 -3.09 -5.49
N HIS A 82 8.35 -2.13 -4.92
CA HIS A 82 7.79 -0.87 -4.44
C HIS A 82 7.11 -0.09 -5.56
N PHE A 83 7.75 -0.02 -6.73
CA PHE A 83 7.20 0.66 -7.91
C PHE A 83 5.86 0.03 -8.37
N TYR A 84 5.83 -1.28 -8.60
CA TYR A 84 4.62 -1.96 -9.07
C TYR A 84 3.52 -2.02 -8.01
N LEU A 85 3.87 -2.22 -6.73
CA LEU A 85 2.93 -2.14 -5.61
C LEU A 85 2.34 -0.75 -5.47
N GLY A 86 3.09 0.32 -5.73
CA GLY A 86 2.58 1.69 -5.72
C GLY A 86 1.39 1.87 -6.66
N TYR A 87 1.55 1.49 -7.94
CA TYR A 87 0.45 1.54 -8.91
C TYR A 87 -0.71 0.61 -8.54
N THR A 88 -0.39 -0.58 -8.01
CA THR A 88 -1.41 -1.56 -7.60
C THR A 88 -2.26 -1.03 -6.45
N LEU A 89 -1.63 -0.43 -5.43
CA LEU A 89 -2.30 0.19 -4.29
C LEU A 89 -3.16 1.38 -4.74
N ILE A 90 -2.66 2.24 -5.63
CA ILE A 90 -3.44 3.35 -6.18
C ILE A 90 -4.69 2.83 -6.90
N ALA A 91 -4.54 1.83 -7.78
CA ALA A 91 -5.68 1.25 -8.50
C ALA A 91 -6.71 0.63 -7.54
N ALA A 92 -6.25 -0.12 -6.54
CA ALA A 92 -7.13 -0.71 -5.53
C ALA A 92 -7.83 0.35 -4.67
N LEU A 93 -7.14 1.44 -4.32
CA LEU A 93 -7.72 2.56 -3.57
C LEU A 93 -8.81 3.26 -4.38
N VAL A 94 -8.57 3.51 -5.66
CA VAL A 94 -9.57 4.09 -6.57
C VAL A 94 -10.80 3.18 -6.66
N LEU A 95 -10.61 1.87 -6.83
CA LEU A 95 -11.72 0.91 -6.85
C LEU A 95 -12.49 0.88 -5.52
N HIS A 96 -11.79 0.95 -4.40
CA HIS A 96 -12.40 1.00 -3.07
C HIS A 96 -13.28 2.25 -2.89
N ILE A 97 -12.74 3.42 -3.25
CA ILE A 97 -13.49 4.70 -3.18
C ILE A 97 -14.68 4.66 -4.14
N ALA A 98 -14.49 4.20 -5.37
CA ALA A 98 -15.56 4.08 -6.36
C ALA A 98 -16.67 3.15 -5.88
N GLY A 99 -16.33 2.01 -5.28
CA GLY A 99 -17.31 1.09 -4.67
C GLY A 99 -18.08 1.74 -3.54
N ALA A 100 -17.40 2.41 -2.60
CA ALA A 100 -18.05 3.11 -1.49
C ALA A 100 -18.99 4.22 -1.98
N LEU A 101 -18.59 4.97 -3.01
CA LEU A 101 -19.42 6.00 -3.63
C LEU A 101 -20.60 5.43 -4.40
N LYS A 102 -20.42 4.32 -5.15
CA LYS A 102 -21.50 3.62 -5.84
C LYS A 102 -22.56 3.15 -4.85
N HIS A 103 -22.13 2.50 -3.77
CA HIS A 103 -23.02 2.05 -2.69
C HIS A 103 -23.74 3.22 -2.01
N HIS A 104 -23.05 4.34 -1.82
CA HIS A 104 -23.65 5.52 -1.17
C HIS A 104 -24.64 6.29 -2.07
N LEU A 105 -24.30 6.49 -3.34
CA LEU A 105 -25.03 7.38 -4.25
C LEU A 105 -26.09 6.65 -5.07
N VAL A 106 -25.78 5.43 -5.52
CA VAL A 106 -26.66 4.63 -6.39
C VAL A 106 -27.49 3.66 -5.56
N ASP A 107 -26.85 2.80 -4.76
CA ASP A 107 -27.55 1.80 -3.94
C ASP A 107 -28.20 2.43 -2.71
N LYS A 108 -27.77 3.65 -2.34
CA LYS A 108 -28.26 4.44 -1.21
C LYS A 108 -28.21 3.71 0.12
N ASP A 109 -27.20 2.87 0.29
CA ASP A 109 -27.04 2.05 1.49
C ASP A 109 -26.18 2.72 2.58
N GLY A 110 -25.97 1.98 3.65
CA GLY A 110 -25.24 2.39 4.84
C GLY A 110 -23.70 2.25 4.76
N THR A 111 -23.13 1.71 3.69
CA THR A 111 -21.72 1.28 3.64
C THR A 111 -20.74 2.39 4.01
N LEU A 112 -20.82 3.55 3.33
CA LEU A 112 -19.94 4.69 3.62
C LEU A 112 -20.18 5.25 5.04
N LYS A 113 -21.44 5.29 5.47
CA LYS A 113 -21.80 5.79 6.81
C LYS A 113 -21.23 4.88 7.92
N ARG A 114 -21.12 3.56 7.69
CA ARG A 114 -20.47 2.62 8.62
C ARG A 114 -18.97 2.86 8.72
N MET A 115 -18.32 3.16 7.60
CA MET A 115 -16.89 3.53 7.61
C MET A 115 -16.63 4.82 8.41
N LEU A 116 -17.60 5.74 8.42
CA LEU A 116 -17.57 6.97 9.23
C LEU A 116 -17.99 6.76 10.69
N GLY A 117 -18.17 5.51 11.14
CA GLY A 117 -18.47 5.18 12.53
C GLY A 117 -19.96 5.17 12.89
N LYS A 118 -20.88 5.34 11.93
CA LYS A 118 -22.31 5.24 12.19
C LYS A 118 -22.72 3.78 12.37
N GLN A 119 -23.47 3.49 13.44
CA GLN A 119 -24.17 2.21 13.59
C GLN A 119 -25.49 2.26 12.82
N ILE A 120 -25.69 1.31 11.91
CA ILE A 120 -26.80 1.24 10.94
C ILE A 120 -27.13 -0.22 10.69
#